data_AF-A0A8C5RB06-F1
#
_entry.id   AF-A0A8C5RB06-F1
#
_cell.length_a   1.000
_cell.length_b   1.000
_cell.length_c   1.000
_cell.angle_alpha   90.00
_cell.angle_beta   90.00
_cell.angle_gamma   90.00
#
_symmetry.space_group_name_H-M   'P 1'
#
loop_
_entity.id
_entity.type
_entity.pdbx_description
1 polymer ?
#
loop_
_entity_poly.entity_id
_entity_poly.type
_entity_poly.pdbx_seq_one_letter_code
_entity_poly.pdbx_strand_id
1 'polypeptide(L)'
;MELQAELTGRDGLKRAWRVRCEPPGGLRGLLAGLSRLREEVTARLDPLVQQESVAASGDRDERGGEGLVSETESHLKALSNMDGRV
;
A
#
# COMPACT_ATOMS: atom_id res chain seq x y z
N MET A 1 -26.52 -1.49 -10.34
CA MET A 1 -26.04 -1.90 -9.00
C MET A 1 -24.95 -0.93 -8.58
N GLU A 2 -24.82 -0.65 -7.29
CA GLU A 2 -23.82 0.28 -6.76
C GLU A 2 -23.21 -0.32 -5.47
N LEU A 3 -21.92 -0.08 -5.25
CA LEU A 3 -21.23 -0.38 -4.00
C LEU A 3 -21.02 0.93 -3.24
N GLN A 4 -21.22 0.89 -1.92
CA GLN A 4 -21.02 2.04 -1.05
C GLN A 4 -19.97 1.70 0.01
N ALA A 5 -19.13 2.68 0.32
CA ALA A 5 -18.18 2.62 1.43
C ALA A 5 -18.25 3.91 2.24
N GLU A 6 -17.90 3.81 3.52
CA GLU A 6 -17.83 4.92 4.45
C GLU A 6 -16.56 4.77 5.29
N LEU A 7 -15.78 5.85 5.41
CA LEU A 7 -14.67 5.96 6.34
C LEU A 7 -15.06 6.94 7.45
N THR A 8 -14.98 6.49 8.70
CA THR A 8 -15.11 7.35 9.88
C THR A 8 -13.71 7.70 10.35
N GLY A 9 -13.35 8.99 10.30
CA GLY A 9 -12.05 9.47 10.76
C GLY A 9 -11.96 9.58 12.29
N ARG A 10 -10.75 9.82 12.81
CA ARG A 10 -10.51 10.11 14.24
C ARG A 10 -11.16 11.42 14.69
N ASP A 11 -11.40 12.32 13.74
CA ASP A 11 -12.20 13.55 13.88
C ASP A 11 -13.70 13.28 14.07
N GLY A 12 -14.14 12.01 13.98
CA GLY A 12 -15.54 11.62 14.00
C GLY A 12 -16.29 11.94 12.71
N LEU A 13 -15.62 12.51 11.70
CA LEU A 13 -16.24 12.85 10.44
C LEU A 13 -16.40 11.61 9.57
N LYS A 14 -17.61 11.42 9.05
CA LYS A 14 -17.95 10.35 8.12
C LYS A 14 -17.75 10.82 6.69
N ARG A 15 -16.98 10.05 5.93
CA ARG A 15 -16.68 10.30 4.51
C ARG A 15 -17.18 9.11 3.72
N ALA A 16 -18.32 9.25 3.07
CA ALA A 16 -18.93 8.20 2.27
C ALA A 16 -18.67 8.40 0.78
N TRP A 17 -18.53 7.31 0.04
CA TRP A 17 -18.45 7.33 -1.42
C TRP A 17 -19.11 6.09 -2.03
N ARG A 18 -19.36 6.19 -3.34
CA ARG A 18 -20.13 5.22 -4.12
C ARG A 18 -19.39 4.85 -5.40
N VAL A 19 -19.46 3.58 -5.76
CA VAL A 19 -18.87 3.02 -6.97
C VAL A 19 -19.97 2.33 -7.78
N ARG A 20 -20.23 2.84 -8.98
CA ARG A 20 -21.16 2.20 -9.91
C ARG A 20 -20.57 0.89 -10.43
N CYS A 21 -21.38 -0.16 -10.43
CA CYS A 21 -21.02 -1.45 -11.01
C CYS A 21 -21.34 -1.44 -12.51
N GLU A 22 -20.30 -1.53 -13.35
CA GLU A 22 -20.42 -1.51 -14.81
C GLU A 22 -19.77 -2.76 -15.43
N PRO A 23 -20.39 -3.40 -16.45
CA PRO A 23 -21.70 -3.10 -17.00
C PRO A 23 -22.84 -3.36 -16.00
N PRO A 24 -24.01 -2.73 -16.17
CA PRO A 24 -25.13 -2.91 -15.26
C PRO A 24 -25.66 -4.35 -15.30
N GLY A 25 -25.88 -4.93 -14.12
CA GLY A 25 -26.46 -6.26 -13.96
C GLY A 25 -25.43 -7.39 -13.95
N GLY A 26 -25.73 -8.43 -13.18
CA GLY A 26 -24.91 -9.64 -13.09
C GLY A 26 -23.62 -9.53 -12.27
N LEU A 27 -22.99 -10.68 -12.06
CA LEU A 27 -21.77 -10.80 -11.25
C LEU A 27 -20.56 -10.13 -11.90
N ARG A 28 -20.53 -10.00 -13.24
CA ARG A 28 -19.42 -9.35 -13.96
C ARG A 28 -19.29 -7.87 -13.58
N GLY A 29 -20.41 -7.14 -13.55
CA GLY A 29 -20.43 -5.74 -13.12
C GLY A 29 -20.05 -5.58 -11.65
N LEU A 30 -20.45 -6.52 -10.80
CA LEU A 30 -20.07 -6.55 -9.38
C LEU A 30 -18.56 -6.75 -9.20
N LEU A 31 -17.93 -7.68 -9.93
CA LEU A 31 -16.48 -7.91 -9.88
C LEU A 31 -15.70 -6.67 -10.32
N ALA A 32 -16.12 -6.01 -11.41
CA ALA A 32 -15.52 -4.76 -11.85
C ALA A 32 -15.68 -3.64 -10.80
N GLY A 33 -16.88 -3.53 -10.21
CA GLY A 33 -17.15 -2.60 -9.12
C GLY A 33 -16.26 -2.84 -7.89
N LEU A 34 -16.03 -4.10 -7.51
CA LEU A 34 -15.16 -4.46 -6.39
C LEU A 34 -13.70 -4.12 -6.65
N SER A 35 -13.19 -4.38 -7.86
CA SER A 35 -11.81 -3.99 -8.23
C SER A 35 -11.61 -2.48 -8.11
N ARG A 36 -12.56 -1.70 -8.62
CA ARG A 36 -12.53 -0.23 -8.53
C ARG A 36 -12.67 0.26 -7.10
N LEU A 37 -13.55 -0.35 -6.30
CA LEU A 37 -13.69 0.02 -4.89
C LEU A 37 -12.38 -0.22 -4.12
N ARG A 38 -11.68 -1.33 -4.38
CA ARG A 38 -10.36 -1.59 -3.80
C ARG A 38 -9.37 -0.48 -4.12
N GLU A 39 -9.27 -0.06 -5.38
CA GLU A 39 -8.38 1.03 -5.80
C GLU A 39 -8.71 2.35 -5.08
N GLU A 40 -10.00 2.70 -4.98
CA GLU A 40 -10.47 3.92 -4.30
C GLU A 40 -10.21 3.88 -2.78
N VAL A 41 -10.29 2.71 -2.16
CA VAL A 41 -9.95 2.49 -0.74
C VAL A 41 -8.45 2.64 -0.54
N THR A 42 -7.63 1.96 -1.34
CA THR A 42 -6.16 2.07 -1.29
C THR A 42 -5.72 3.51 -1.44
N ALA A 43 -6.17 4.22 -2.47
CA ALA A 43 -5.81 5.62 -2.69
C ALA A 43 -6.18 6.56 -1.52
N ARG A 44 -7.25 6.25 -0.77
CA ARG A 44 -7.67 7.04 0.40
C ARG A 44 -6.93 6.69 1.67
N LEU A 45 -6.62 5.43 1.88
CA LEU A 45 -5.97 4.96 3.10
C LEU A 45 -4.45 5.07 3.02
N ASP A 46 -3.85 4.97 1.84
CA ASP A 46 -2.39 5.05 1.65
C ASP A 46 -1.78 6.28 2.32
N PRO A 47 -2.27 7.53 2.10
CA PRO A 47 -1.71 8.69 2.79
C PRO A 47 -1.84 8.63 4.32
N LEU A 48 -2.93 8.03 4.82
CA LEU A 48 -3.17 7.91 6.27
C LEU A 48 -2.22 6.89 6.89
N VAL A 49 -2.01 5.75 6.23
CA VAL A 49 -1.07 4.71 6.67
C VAL A 49 0.37 5.24 6.64
N GLN A 50 0.74 6.02 5.62
CA GLN A 50 2.07 6.64 5.56
C GLN A 50 2.28 7.66 6.68
N GLN A 51 1.28 8.50 6.97
CA GLN A 51 1.34 9.43 8.12
C GLN A 51 1.55 8.69 9.44
N GLU A 52 0.83 7.57 9.66
CA GLU A 52 1.00 6.77 10.88
C GLU A 52 2.36 6.08 10.96
N SER A 53 2.89 5.59 9.83
CA SER A 53 4.19 4.91 9.78
C SER A 53 5.35 5.86 10.09
N VAL A 54 5.30 7.10 9.57
CA VAL A 54 6.28 8.15 9.87
C VAL A 54 6.19 8.60 11.33
N ALA A 55 4.97 8.81 11.84
CA ALA A 55 4.77 9.19 13.24
C ALA A 55 5.27 8.11 14.22
N ALA A 56 5.07 6.83 13.90
CA ALA A 56 5.59 5.71 14.68
C ALA A 56 7.12 5.54 14.61
N SER A 57 7.75 6.02 13.53
CA SER A 57 9.21 5.96 13.35
C SER A 57 9.94 7.11 14.05
N GLY A 58 9.32 8.30 14.11
CA GLY A 58 9.88 9.48 14.79
C GLY A 58 9.90 9.40 16.31
N ASP A 59 9.13 8.48 16.92
CA ASP A 59 9.12 8.24 18.38
C ASP A 59 10.26 7.31 18.84
N ARG A 60 11.05 6.75 17.91
CA ARG A 60 12.14 5.82 18.23
C ARG A 60 13.52 6.46 18.36
N ASP A 61 13.67 7.76 18.08
CA ASP A 61 15.00 8.40 17.97
C ASP A 61 15.48 9.14 19.23
N GLU A 62 14.82 8.99 20.37
CA GLU A 62 15.26 9.60 21.65
C GLU A 62 15.57 8.57 22.74
N ARG A 63 16.10 7.38 22.36
CA ARG A 63 16.81 6.52 23.32
C ARG A 63 17.87 5.61 22.67
N GLY A 64 18.95 6.24 22.22
CA GLY A 64 20.33 5.77 22.39
C GLY A 64 20.82 4.55 21.61
N GLY A 65 21.91 4.76 20.85
CA GLY A 65 22.97 3.76 20.72
C GLY A 65 23.30 3.32 19.30
N GLU A 66 24.29 3.98 18.71
CA GLU A 66 25.35 3.42 17.85
C GLU A 66 24.95 2.79 16.50
N GLY A 67 25.60 3.28 15.44
CA GLY A 67 25.27 3.02 14.05
C GLY A 67 25.27 1.55 13.68
N LEU A 68 24.21 1.14 12.99
CA LEU A 68 24.22 -0.06 12.16
C LEU A 68 24.40 0.39 10.71
N VAL A 69 25.61 0.13 10.23
CA VAL A 69 26.02 0.16 8.83
C VAL A 69 24.96 -0.53 7.95
N SER A 70 24.47 0.18 6.95
CA SER A 70 23.71 -0.41 5.85
C SER A 70 24.70 -1.10 4.92
N GLU A 71 25.07 -2.34 5.24
CA GLU A 71 25.76 -3.24 4.31
C GLU A 71 24.76 -4.21 3.68
N THR A 72 23.93 -3.72 2.76
CA THR A 72 23.21 -4.59 1.82
C THR A 72 23.09 -3.93 0.46
N GLU A 73 24.13 -4.07 -0.39
CA GLU A 73 24.00 -4.39 -1.82
C GLU A 73 25.36 -4.30 -2.51
N SER A 74 26.10 -5.42 -2.55
CA SER A 74 27.12 -5.68 -3.57
C SER A 74 27.52 -7.17 -3.59
N HIS A 75 26.55 -8.08 -3.69
CA HIS A 75 26.81 -9.53 -3.85
C HIS A 75 26.21 -10.12 -5.14
N LEU A 76 26.19 -9.34 -6.24
CA LEU A 76 25.76 -9.79 -7.57
C LEU A 76 26.88 -9.79 -8.63
N LYS A 77 28.14 -10.00 -8.23
CA LYS A 77 29.27 -10.15 -9.20
C LYS A 77 30.05 -11.46 -9.13
N ALA A 78 29.54 -12.48 -8.44
CA ALA A 78 30.29 -13.73 -8.22
C ALA A 78 29.83 -14.96 -9.04
N LEU A 79 28.80 -14.87 -9.90
CA LEU A 79 28.28 -16.07 -10.60
C LEU A 79 28.24 -16.00 -12.14
N SER A 80 28.81 -14.99 -12.80
CA SER A 80 28.61 -14.83 -14.25
C SER A 80 29.72 -15.32 -15.19
N ASN A 81 30.91 -15.75 -14.73
CA ASN A 81 32.02 -16.03 -15.66
C ASN A 81 32.70 -17.40 -15.43
N MET A 82 31.94 -18.44 -15.08
CA MET A 82 32.42 -19.84 -15.17
C MET A 82 31.89 -20.60 -16.39
N ASP A 83 31.25 -19.91 -17.34
CA ASP A 83 30.96 -20.47 -18.66
C ASP A 83 31.98 -19.96 -19.68
N GLY A 84 32.89 -20.85 -20.09
CA GLY A 84 33.67 -20.70 -21.31
C GLY A 84 35.18 -20.69 -21.15
N ARG A 85 35.78 -21.86 -20.91
CA ARG A 85 37.05 -22.16 -21.57
C ARG A 85 37.19 -23.64 -21.88
N VAL A 86 37.19 -23.88 -23.20
CA VAL A 86 37.63 -25.07 -23.94
C VAL A 86 38.98 -25.57 -23.43
#